data_AF-A0A1B6M498-F1
#
_entry.id   AF-A0A1B6M498-F1
#
_cell.length_a   1.000
_cell.length_b   1.000
_cell.length_c   1.000
_cell.angle_alpha   90.00
_cell.angle_beta   90.00
_cell.angle_gamma   90.00
#
_symmetry.space_group_name_H-M   'P 1'
#
loop_
_entity.id
_entity.type
_entity.pdbx_description
1 polymer ?
#
loop_
_entity_poly.entity_id
_entity_poly.type
_entity_poly.pdbx_seq_one_letter_code
_entity_poly.pdbx_strand_id
1 'polypeptide(L)'
;VTREAVVGFHMITSNLSQLLATLDTIRRKPKKFICLNDNMAANREEDNQLIRAVLIDFFHSLYPKPSQFELPADYRNRYLYYNDYIMWQSKKTILSRLLYTTIAVAIVFTFYCLFRDECHKLKIK
;
A
#
# COMPACT_ATOMS: atom_id res chain seq x y z
N VAL A 1 -30.55 -10.28 -21.19
CA VAL A 1 -29.59 -11.06 -20.39
C VAL A 1 -29.82 -10.71 -18.92
N THR A 2 -30.14 -11.69 -18.06
CA THR A 2 -30.37 -11.44 -16.62
C THR A 2 -29.06 -11.05 -15.94
N ARG A 3 -29.12 -10.22 -14.88
CA ARG A 3 -27.90 -9.76 -14.16
C ARG A 3 -27.05 -10.92 -13.63
N GLU A 4 -27.69 -11.98 -13.15
CA GLU A 4 -27.07 -13.22 -12.68
C GLU A 4 -26.29 -13.97 -13.77
N ALA A 5 -26.66 -13.79 -15.04
CA ALA A 5 -25.90 -14.38 -16.13
C ALA A 5 -24.56 -13.67 -16.34
N VAL A 6 -24.44 -12.40 -15.95
CA VAL A 6 -23.28 -11.52 -16.22
C VAL A 6 -22.39 -11.34 -14.98
N VAL A 7 -22.98 -11.33 -13.78
CA VAL A 7 -22.29 -11.08 -12.51
C VAL A 7 -22.28 -12.33 -11.64
N GLY A 8 -21.11 -12.70 -11.13
CA GLY A 8 -20.94 -13.74 -10.10
C GLY A 8 -20.53 -13.12 -8.76
N PHE A 9 -21.25 -13.44 -7.70
CA PHE A 9 -20.90 -13.07 -6.33
C PHE A 9 -20.46 -14.30 -5.56
N HIS A 10 -19.29 -14.25 -4.95
CA HIS A 10 -18.73 -15.35 -4.17
C HIS A 10 -18.23 -14.86 -2.81
N MET A 11 -18.69 -15.51 -1.75
CA MET A 11 -18.23 -15.27 -0.38
C MET A 11 -17.06 -16.21 -0.10
N ILE A 12 -15.90 -15.66 0.24
CA ILE A 12 -14.70 -16.41 0.58
C ILE A 12 -14.65 -16.65 2.07
N THR A 13 -14.58 -17.90 2.49
CA THR A 13 -14.51 -18.31 3.90
C THR A 13 -13.07 -18.69 4.28
N SER A 14 -12.79 -18.86 5.57
CA SER A 14 -11.49 -19.38 6.08
C SER A 14 -11.29 -20.88 5.82
N ASN A 15 -11.90 -21.44 4.78
CA ASN A 15 -11.79 -22.86 4.42
C ASN A 15 -11.14 -23.00 3.04
N LEU A 16 -9.91 -23.52 3.01
CA LEU A 16 -9.14 -23.66 1.78
C LEU A 16 -9.84 -24.52 0.72
N SER A 17 -10.42 -25.66 1.10
CA SER A 17 -11.10 -26.56 0.18
C SER A 17 -12.31 -25.88 -0.48
N GLN A 18 -13.08 -25.10 0.30
CA GLN A 18 -14.22 -24.34 -0.21
C GLN A 18 -13.78 -23.22 -1.16
N LEU A 19 -12.66 -22.54 -0.85
CA LEU A 19 -12.07 -21.55 -1.74
C LEU A 19 -11.68 -22.19 -3.08
N LEU A 20 -10.92 -23.30 -3.06
CA LEU A 20 -10.47 -23.96 -4.30
C LEU A 20 -11.64 -24.37 -5.18
N ALA A 21 -12.69 -24.98 -4.61
CA ALA A 21 -13.90 -25.33 -5.36
C ALA A 21 -14.60 -24.11 -5.98
N THR A 22 -14.55 -22.96 -5.29
CA THR A 22 -15.10 -21.69 -5.78
C THR A 22 -14.27 -21.15 -6.95
N LEU A 23 -12.95 -21.15 -6.83
CA LEU A 23 -12.02 -20.70 -7.87
C LEU A 23 -12.11 -21.58 -9.13
N ASP A 24 -12.24 -22.89 -8.96
CA ASP A 24 -12.46 -23.83 -10.07
C ASP A 24 -13.80 -23.58 -10.76
N THR A 25 -14.84 -23.24 -9.99
CA THR A 25 -16.14 -22.87 -10.57
C THR A 25 -16.03 -21.60 -11.41
N ILE A 26 -15.28 -20.60 -10.93
CA ILE A 26 -15.01 -19.36 -11.67
C ILE A 26 -14.28 -19.65 -12.99
N ARG A 27 -13.25 -20.50 -12.96
CA ARG A 27 -12.51 -20.90 -14.17
C ARG A 27 -13.38 -21.66 -15.16
N ARG A 28 -14.21 -22.58 -14.68
CA ARG A 28 -15.09 -23.39 -15.53
C ARG A 28 -16.18 -22.56 -16.21
N LYS A 29 -16.70 -21.54 -15.52
CA LYS A 29 -17.80 -20.69 -16.01
C LYS A 29 -17.50 -19.21 -15.76
N PRO A 30 -16.57 -18.62 -16.52
CA PRO A 30 -16.14 -17.24 -16.30
C PRO A 30 -17.31 -16.28 -16.53
N LYS A 31 -17.52 -15.38 -15.57
CA LYS A 31 -18.49 -14.28 -15.65
C LYS A 31 -17.78 -12.99 -15.99
N LYS A 32 -18.49 -12.05 -16.63
CA LYS A 32 -17.92 -10.75 -17.00
C LYS A 32 -17.53 -9.93 -15.76
N PHE A 33 -18.35 -9.99 -14.73
CA PHE A 33 -18.07 -9.34 -13.45
C PHE A 33 -18.06 -10.40 -12.35
N ILE A 34 -16.97 -10.47 -11.59
CA ILE A 34 -16.83 -11.38 -10.46
C ILE A 34 -16.54 -10.53 -9.23
N CYS A 35 -17.38 -10.65 -8.21
CA CYS A 35 -17.19 -10.03 -6.91
C CYS A 35 -16.80 -11.14 -5.92
N LEU A 36 -15.60 -11.03 -5.36
CA LEU A 36 -15.13 -11.86 -4.26
C LEU A 36 -15.22 -11.03 -2.99
N ASN A 37 -16.00 -11.48 -2.01
CA ASN A 37 -16.12 -10.83 -0.72
C ASN A 37 -15.39 -11.66 0.34
N ASP A 38 -14.58 -11.02 1.19
CA ASP A 38 -13.91 -11.72 2.28
C ASP A 38 -14.86 -11.90 3.47
N ASN A 39 -15.24 -13.14 3.73
CA ASN A 39 -16.06 -13.53 4.87
C ASN A 39 -15.27 -14.50 5.75
N MET A 40 -14.01 -14.14 5.97
CA MET A 40 -13.06 -14.91 6.75
C MET A 40 -13.23 -14.63 8.24
N ALA A 41 -13.05 -15.66 9.06
CA ALA A 41 -13.12 -15.54 10.51
C ALA A 41 -11.81 -14.92 11.04
N ALA A 42 -11.93 -13.86 11.84
CA ALA A 42 -10.78 -13.12 12.37
C ALA A 42 -9.87 -13.97 13.30
N ASN A 43 -10.39 -15.06 13.86
CA ASN A 43 -9.65 -15.96 14.73
C ASN A 43 -8.80 -17.01 13.97
N ARG A 44 -8.85 -17.05 12.64
CA ARG A 44 -8.16 -18.04 11.80
C ARG A 44 -7.06 -17.41 10.94
N GLU A 45 -6.18 -16.63 11.54
CA GLU A 45 -5.21 -15.83 10.78
C GLU A 45 -4.26 -16.66 9.92
N GLU A 46 -3.80 -17.83 10.40
CA GLU A 46 -2.93 -18.73 9.62
C GLU A 46 -3.62 -19.23 8.34
N ASP A 47 -4.87 -19.71 8.45
CA ASP A 47 -5.65 -20.14 7.29
C ASP A 47 -5.93 -18.96 6.35
N ASN A 48 -6.25 -17.79 6.91
CA ASN A 48 -6.52 -16.58 6.12
C ASN A 48 -5.29 -16.12 5.34
N GLN A 49 -4.09 -16.26 5.90
CA GLN A 49 -2.85 -15.97 5.20
C GLN A 49 -2.64 -16.90 4.01
N LEU A 50 -2.86 -18.20 4.19
CA LEU A 50 -2.77 -19.18 3.10
C LEU A 50 -3.81 -18.91 2.00
N ILE A 51 -5.05 -18.61 2.39
CA ILE A 51 -6.14 -18.26 1.47
C ILE A 51 -5.80 -17.01 0.65
N ARG A 52 -5.25 -15.96 1.28
CA ARG A 52 -4.80 -14.75 0.58
C ARG A 52 -3.71 -15.07 -0.44
N ALA A 53 -2.74 -15.93 -0.11
CA ALA A 53 -1.69 -16.33 -1.03
C ALA A 53 -2.26 -17.07 -2.26
N VAL A 54 -3.16 -18.03 -2.04
CA VAL A 54 -3.83 -18.76 -3.14
C VAL A 54 -4.67 -17.83 -4.02
N LEU A 55 -5.35 -16.85 -3.43
CA LEU A 55 -6.09 -15.83 -4.19
C LEU A 55 -5.16 -14.98 -5.06
N ILE A 56 -4.01 -14.56 -4.55
CA ILE A 56 -3.01 -13.81 -5.31
C ILE A 56 -2.51 -14.64 -6.50
N ASP A 57 -2.14 -15.91 -6.26
CA ASP A 57 -1.70 -16.82 -7.32
C ASP A 57 -2.78 -17.04 -8.39
N PHE A 58 -4.04 -17.15 -7.95
CA PHE A 58 -5.17 -17.23 -8.86
C PHE A 58 -5.28 -15.98 -9.75
N PHE A 59 -5.20 -14.77 -9.17
CA PHE A 59 -5.26 -13.54 -9.94
C PHE A 59 -4.07 -13.38 -10.88
N HIS A 60 -2.85 -13.70 -10.45
CA HIS A 60 -1.67 -13.70 -11.33
C HIS A 60 -1.80 -14.69 -12.49
N SER A 61 -2.47 -15.84 -12.28
CA SER A 61 -2.73 -16.80 -13.36
C SER A 61 -3.70 -16.28 -14.44
N LEU A 62 -4.58 -15.35 -14.09
CA LEU A 62 -5.55 -14.73 -15.01
C LEU A 62 -5.04 -13.40 -15.59
N TYR A 63 -4.33 -12.63 -14.78
CA TYR A 63 -3.88 -11.27 -15.04
C TYR A 63 -2.38 -11.16 -14.69
N PRO A 64 -1.49 -11.63 -15.58
CA PRO A 64 -0.05 -11.64 -15.31
C PRO A 64 0.57 -10.24 -15.26
N LYS A 65 -0.13 -9.22 -15.77
CA LYS A 65 0.28 -7.82 -15.69
C LYS A 65 -0.56 -7.13 -14.62
N PRO A 66 0.08 -6.51 -13.59
CA PRO A 66 -0.64 -5.79 -12.55
C PRO A 66 -1.35 -4.57 -13.15
N SER A 67 -2.50 -4.23 -12.57
CA SER A 67 -3.21 -3.01 -12.89
C SER A 67 -2.39 -1.77 -12.50
N GLN A 68 -2.57 -0.66 -13.23
CA GLN A 68 -2.00 0.65 -12.86
C GLN A 68 -2.51 1.18 -11.50
N PHE A 69 -3.61 0.62 -11.00
CA PHE A 69 -4.20 0.96 -9.71
C PHE A 69 -3.73 0.04 -8.59
N GLU A 70 -2.95 -0.99 -8.89
CA GLU A 70 -2.36 -1.85 -7.87
C GLU A 70 -1.14 -1.16 -7.25
N LEU A 71 -0.87 -1.52 -5.99
CA LEU A 71 0.35 -1.11 -5.32
C LEU A 71 1.55 -1.86 -5.92
N PRO A 72 2.76 -1.27 -5.89
CA PRO A 72 3.99 -1.99 -6.20
C PRO A 72 4.12 -3.28 -5.36
N ALA A 73 4.77 -4.32 -5.89
CA ALA A 73 4.83 -5.64 -5.28
C ALA A 73 5.49 -5.66 -3.88
N ASP A 74 6.38 -4.70 -3.61
CA ASP A 74 7.06 -4.48 -2.34
C ASP A 74 6.21 -3.68 -1.33
N TYR A 75 5.08 -3.13 -1.77
CA TYR A 75 4.23 -2.28 -0.98
C TYR A 75 2.91 -2.95 -0.59
N ARG A 76 2.52 -2.78 0.66
CA ARG A 76 1.21 -3.21 1.17
C ARG A 76 0.44 -2.01 1.68
N ASN A 77 -0.88 -2.06 1.52
CA ASN A 77 -1.71 -1.03 2.10
C ASN A 77 -1.62 -1.11 3.64
N ARG A 78 -1.01 -0.09 4.24
CA ARG A 78 -0.83 0.02 5.69
C ARG A 78 -2.08 0.54 6.41
N TYR A 79 -2.96 1.24 5.68
CA TYR A 79 -4.08 1.96 6.26
C TYR A 79 -5.39 1.36 5.76
N LEU A 80 -6.22 0.90 6.68
CA LEU A 80 -7.57 0.45 6.32
C LEU A 80 -8.42 1.63 5.86
N TYR A 81 -8.30 2.78 6.53
CA TYR A 81 -9.09 3.97 6.24
C TYR A 81 -8.25 5.09 5.61
N TYR A 82 -8.88 5.83 4.69
CA TYR A 82 -8.26 6.98 4.01
C TYR A 82 -7.81 8.07 4.99
N ASN A 83 -8.59 8.33 6.04
CA ASN A 83 -8.26 9.36 7.03
C ASN A 83 -6.95 9.05 7.76
N ASP A 84 -6.70 7.78 8.11
CA ASP A 84 -5.48 7.36 8.79
C ASP A 84 -4.24 7.60 7.90
N TYR A 85 -4.38 7.33 6.60
CA TYR A 85 -3.35 7.61 5.60
C TYR A 85 -3.03 9.11 5.53
N ILE A 86 -4.05 9.97 5.44
CA ILE A 86 -3.87 11.43 5.35
C ILE A 86 -3.25 11.99 6.63
N MET A 87 -3.65 11.48 7.79
CA MET A 87 -3.05 11.86 9.07
C MET A 87 -1.56 11.50 9.11
N TRP A 88 -1.19 10.30 8.66
CA TRP A 88 0.20 9.90 8.57
C TRP A 88 0.99 10.77 7.58
N GLN A 89 0.44 11.02 6.39
CA GLN A 89 1.08 11.81 5.35
C GLN A 89 1.35 13.25 5.82
N SER A 90 0.39 13.84 6.54
CA SER A 90 0.51 15.18 7.11
C SER A 90 1.64 15.25 8.14
N LYS A 91 1.68 14.28 9.08
CA LYS A 91 2.76 14.20 10.09
C LYS A 91 4.14 14.05 9.45
N LYS A 92 4.27 13.17 8.46
CA LYS A 92 5.53 12.96 7.72
C LYS A 92 5.97 14.25 7.00
N THR A 93 5.03 14.95 6.38
CA THR A 93 5.30 16.20 5.65
C THR A 93 5.76 17.32 6.59
N ILE A 94 5.08 17.48 7.73
CA ILE A 94 5.46 18.48 8.75
C ILE A 94 6.86 18.18 9.29
N LEU A 95 7.13 16.93 9.68
CA LEU A 95 8.44 16.53 10.19
C LEU A 95 9.55 16.77 9.16
N SER A 96 9.31 16.40 7.90
CA SER A 96 10.26 16.62 6.82
C SER A 96 10.54 18.11 6.60
N ARG A 97 9.51 18.96 6.61
CA ARG A 97 9.69 20.43 6.51
C ARG A 97 10.52 20.97 7.66
N LEU A 98 10.21 20.59 8.90
CA LEU A 98 10.97 21.01 10.09
C LEU A 98 12.44 20.59 10.01
N LEU A 99 12.71 19.37 9.52
CA LEU A 99 14.07 18.88 9.33
C LEU A 99 14.83 19.72 8.30
N TYR A 100 14.24 19.94 7.11
CA TYR A 100 14.87 20.73 6.06
C TYR A 100 15.10 22.19 6.46
N THR A 101 14.15 22.82 7.17
CA THR A 101 14.34 24.19 7.68
C THR A 101 15.46 24.26 8.71
N THR A 102 15.57 23.27 9.60
CA THR A 102 16.64 23.22 10.62
C THR A 102 18.02 23.07 9.96
N ILE A 103 18.13 22.19 8.97
CA ILE A 103 19.37 21.99 8.20
C ILE A 103 19.75 23.28 7.47
N ALA A 104 18.80 23.95 6.81
CA ALA A 104 19.06 25.20 6.10
C ALA A 104 19.57 26.31 7.04
N VAL A 105 18.96 26.47 8.21
CA VAL A 105 19.40 27.44 9.23
C VAL A 105 20.81 27.11 9.72
N ALA A 106 21.10 25.84 10.00
CA ALA A 106 22.43 25.41 10.43
C ALA A 106 23.50 25.73 9.37
N ILE A 107 23.22 25.46 8.09
CA ILE A 107 24.13 25.78 6.97
C ILE A 107 24.39 27.30 6.90
N VAL A 108 23.34 28.13 6.92
CA VAL A 108 23.47 29.59 6.88
C VAL A 108 24.28 30.10 8.08
N PHE A 109 24.02 29.56 9.27
CA PHE A 109 24.75 29.91 10.48
C PHE A 109 26.24 29.55 10.37
N THR A 110 26.56 28.35 9.88
CA THR A 110 27.94 27.92 9.65
C THR A 110 28.65 28.86 8.67
N PHE A 111 28.01 29.20 7.53
CA PHE A 111 28.59 30.16 6.59
C PHE A 111 28.82 31.53 7.23
N TYR A 112 27.83 32.06 7.96
CA TYR A 112 27.97 33.34 8.66
C TYR A 112 29.17 33.37 9.61
N CYS A 113 29.34 32.32 10.41
CA CYS A 113 30.49 32.19 11.31
C CYS A 113 31.82 32.16 10.56
N LEU A 114 31.93 31.37 9.48
CA LEU A 114 33.14 31.29 8.68
C LEU A 114 33.52 32.64 8.04
N PHE A 115 32.56 33.34 7.44
CA PHE A 115 32.81 34.64 6.81
C PHE A 115 33.12 35.73 7.83
N ARG A 116 32.48 35.72 9.00
CA ARG A 116 32.80 36.66 10.08
C ARG A 116 34.26 36.51 10.52
N ASP A 117 34.71 35.27 10.69
CA ASP A 117 36.06 34.98 11.15
C ASP A 117 37.11 35.38 10.09
N GLU A 118 36.85 35.17 8.81
CA GLU A 118 37.71 35.66 7.71
C GLU A 118 37.76 37.20 7.64
N CYS A 119 36.62 37.88 7.76
CA CYS A 119 36.57 39.35 7.80
C CYS A 119 37.31 39.93 9.02
N HIS A 120 37.27 39.24 10.16
CA HIS A 120 38.00 39.66 11.36
C HIS A 120 39.52 39.51 11.18
N LYS A 121 39.99 38.42 10.57
CA LYS A 121 41.42 38.24 10.23
C LYS A 121 41.93 39.30 9.26
N LEU A 122 41.13 39.68 8.26
CA LEU A 122 41.48 40.74 7.31
C LEU A 122 41.56 42.14 7.94
N LYS A 123 40.83 42.40 9.04
CA LYS A 123 40.87 43.69 9.75
C LYS A 123 42.06 43.88 10.69
N ILE A 124 42.72 42.80 11.11
CA ILE A 124 43.84 42.83 12.08
C ILE A 124 45.21 42.89 11.37
N LYS A 125 45.25 42.62 10.05
CA LYS A 125 46.44 42.73 9.20
C LYS A 125 46.56 44.12 8.61
#